data_AF-A0A7J3LP68-F1
#
_entry.id   AF-A0A7J3LP68-F1
#
_cell.length_a   1.000
_cell.length_b   1.000
_cell.length_c   1.000
_cell.angle_alpha   90.00
_cell.angle_beta   90.00
_cell.angle_gamma   90.00
#
_symmetry.space_group_name_H-M   'P 1'
#
loop_
_entity.id
_entity.type
_entity.pdbx_description
1 polymer ?
#
loop_
_entity_poly.entity_id
_entity_poly.type
_entity_poly.pdbx_seq_one_letter_code
_entity_poly.pdbx_strand_id
1 'polypeptide(L)' 'MEENIQTTMPGKLKKFVLECLRVLRVTKKPDRTEFATIVKVSALGMAIIGGLGFFIHMLWEVFK' A
#
# COMPACT_ATOMS: atom_id res chain seq x y z
N MET A 1 13.08 -22.35 39.20
CA MET A 1 13.89 -21.86 38.07
C MET A 1 12.92 -21.23 37.06
N GLU A 2 12.13 -20.22 37.41
CA GLU A 2 12.50 -18.87 37.84
C GLU A 2 13.55 -18.22 36.94
N GLU A 3 13.10 -17.68 35.80
CA GLU A 3 13.59 -16.39 35.27
C GLU A 3 12.44 -15.66 34.53
N ASN A 4 11.62 -15.02 35.36
CA ASN A 4 11.02 -13.70 35.22
C ASN A 4 11.32 -12.90 33.92
N ILE A 5 10.45 -12.99 32.91
CA ILE A 5 10.39 -12.00 31.82
C ILE A 5 9.58 -10.79 32.35
N GLN A 6 10.22 -9.99 33.21
CA GLN A 6 9.73 -8.68 33.65
C GLN A 6 9.79 -7.71 32.47
N THR A 7 8.61 -7.33 31.99
CA THR A 7 8.20 -5.93 31.80
C THR A 7 9.32 -4.88 31.84
N THR A 8 9.92 -4.61 30.69
CA THR A 8 10.41 -3.27 30.36
C THR A 8 9.89 -2.90 28.98
N MET A 9 9.46 -1.65 28.82
CA MET A 9 8.69 -1.19 27.66
C MET A 9 9.25 -1.46 26.24
N PRO A 10 10.54 -1.79 25.96
CA PRO A 10 10.96 -2.16 24.60
C PRO A 10 10.67 -3.61 24.17
N GLY A 11 10.11 -4.47 25.02
CA GLY A 11 9.85 -5.89 24.69
C GLY A 11 8.61 -6.14 23.82
N LYS A 12 7.55 -5.33 24.00
CA LYS A 12 6.26 -5.53 23.29
C LYS A 12 6.36 -5.18 21.82
N LEU A 13 7.07 -4.10 21.47
CA LEU A 13 7.32 -3.69 20.09
C LEU A 13 8.15 -4.73 19.35
N LYS A 14 9.19 -5.30 19.97
CA LYS A 14 9.97 -6.39 19.37
C LYS A 14 9.12 -7.61 19.06
N LYS A 15 8.23 -8.01 19.98
CA LYS A 15 7.26 -9.10 19.74
C LYS A 15 6.28 -8.75 18.61
N PHE A 16 5.72 -7.54 18.61
CA PHE A 16 4.81 -7.07 17.55
C PHE A 16 5.46 -7.05 16.17
N VAL A 17 6.67 -6.50 16.06
CA VAL A 17 7.42 -6.48 14.80
C VAL A 17 7.70 -7.90 14.31
N LEU A 18 8.03 -8.83 15.22
CA LEU A 18 8.27 -10.23 14.88
C LEU A 18 7.00 -10.92 14.34
N GLU A 19 5.84 -10.66 14.96
CA GLU A 19 4.56 -11.17 14.48
C GLU A 19 4.14 -10.53 13.14
N CYS A 20 4.33 -9.22 12.96
CA CYS A 20 4.14 -8.56 11.67
C CYS A 20 5.06 -9.15 10.58
N LEU A 21 6.32 -9.46 10.92
CA LEU A 21 7.26 -10.07 9.99
C LEU A 21 6.79 -11.46 9.55
N ARG A 22 6.20 -12.26 10.46
CA ARG A 22 5.58 -13.55 10.10
C ARG A 22 4.47 -13.37 9.07
N VAL A 23 3.58 -12.40 9.28
CA VAL A 23 2.47 -12.12 8.36
C VAL A 23 3.00 -11.69 6.98
N LEU A 24 3.97 -10.77 6.95
CA LEU A 24 4.63 -10.33 5.70
C LEU A 24 5.34 -11.48 4.97
N ARG A 25 5.76 -12.52 5.68
CA ARG A 25 6.39 -13.71 5.10
C ARG A 25 5.38 -14.73 4.59
N VAL A 26 4.16 -14.75 5.16
CA VAL A 26 3.03 -15.57 4.70
C VAL A 26 2.35 -14.95 3.47
N THR A 27 2.36 -13.62 3.33
CA THR A 27 1.81 -12.96 2.14
C THR A 27 2.58 -13.35 0.88
N LYS A 28 1.85 -13.77 -0.15
CA LYS A 28 2.37 -14.09 -1.48
C LYS A 28 2.95 -12.82 -2.09
N LYS A 29 4.26 -12.82 -2.36
CA LYS A 29 4.88 -11.75 -3.16
C LYS A 29 4.30 -11.81 -4.58
N PRO A 30 3.74 -10.70 -5.12
CA PRO A 30 3.07 -10.72 -6.41
C PRO A 30 4.05 -11.11 -7.51
N ASP A 31 3.56 -11.88 -8.48
CA ASP A 31 4.33 -12.20 -9.67
C ASP A 31 4.46 -10.96 -10.57
N ARG A 32 5.50 -10.92 -11.41
CA ARG A 32 5.72 -9.78 -12.33
C ARG A 32 4.55 -9.59 -13.30
N THR A 33 3.89 -10.68 -13.70
CA THR A 33 2.73 -10.65 -14.60
C THR A 33 1.48 -10.05 -13.93
N GLU A 34 1.18 -10.49 -12.71
CA GLU A 34 0.09 -9.97 -11.88
C GLU A 34 0.27 -8.47 -11.60
N PHE A 35 1.48 -8.09 -11.17
CA PHE A 35 1.81 -6.69 -10.91
C PHE A 35 1.61 -5.82 -12.15
N ALA A 36 2.13 -6.25 -13.31
CA ALA A 36 1.96 -5.51 -14.56
C ALA A 36 0.49 -5.37 -14.97
N THR A 37 -0.32 -6.40 -14.70
CA THR A 37 -1.76 -6.37 -15.02
C THR A 37 -2.50 -5.36 -14.15
N ILE A 38 -2.25 -5.40 -12.83
CA ILE A 38 -2.84 -4.44 -11.89
C ILE A 38 -2.44 -3.01 -12.27
N VAL A 39 -1.15 -2.76 -12.50
CA VAL A 39 -0.66 -1.42 -12.88
C VAL A 39 -1.30 -0.93 -14.17
N LYS A 40 -1.42 -1.78 -15.20
CA LYS A 40 -2.08 -1.40 -16.47
C LYS A 40 -3.53 -1.00 -16.27
N VAL A 41 -4.29 -1.78 -15.49
CA VAL A 41 -5.71 -1.51 -15.23
C VAL A 41 -5.88 -0.25 -14.37
N SER A 42 -5.07 -0.08 -13.32
CA SER A 42 -5.08 1.12 -12.48
C SER A 42 -4.68 2.37 -13.26
N ALA A 43 -3.65 2.28 -14.10
CA ALA A 43 -3.21 3.39 -14.96
C ALA A 43 -4.30 3.79 -15.95
N LEU A 44 -5.05 2.83 -16.51
CA LEU A 44 -6.17 3.11 -17.39
C LEU A 44 -7.29 3.87 -16.65
N GLY A 45 -7.64 3.46 -15.43
CA GLY A 45 -8.62 4.17 -14.61
C GLY A 45 -8.20 5.59 -14.27
N MET A 46 -6.93 5.78 -13.86
CA MET A 46 -6.38 7.11 -13.58
C MET A 46 -6.36 8.01 -14.82
N ALA A 47 -6.03 7.48 -15.99
CA ALA A 47 -6.02 8.24 -17.23
C ALA A 47 -7.42 8.72 -17.63
N ILE A 48 -8.45 7.89 -17.43
CA ILE A 48 -9.84 8.26 -17.73
C ILE A 48 -10.32 9.35 -16.78
N ILE A 49 -10.17 9.16 -15.47
CA ILE A 49 -10.64 10.11 -14.45
C ILE A 49 -9.84 11.42 -14.54
N GLY A 50 -8.52 11.32 -14.66
CA GLY A 50 -7.63 12.47 -14.82
C GLY A 50 -7.90 13.23 -16.12
N GLY A 51 -8.15 12.51 -17.22
CA GLY A 51 -8.53 13.10 -18.50
C GLY A 51 -9.85 13.86 -18.41
N LEU A 52 -10.90 13.24 -17.85
CA LEU A 52 -12.21 13.89 -17.66
C LEU A 52 -12.09 15.17 -16.81
N GLY A 53 -11.39 15.10 -15.68
CA GLY A 53 -11.13 16.27 -14.84
C GLY A 53 -10.34 17.35 -15.57
N PHE A 54 -9.32 16.95 -16.33
CA PHE A 54 -8.51 17.85 -17.14
C PHE A 54 -9.34 18.56 -18.22
N PHE A 55 -10.18 17.85 -18.97
CA PHE A 55 -11.04 18.45 -19.99
C PHE A 55 -12.04 19.46 -19.40
N ILE A 56 -12.66 19.14 -18.26
CA ILE A 56 -13.60 20.04 -17.58
C ILE A 56 -12.88 21.31 -17.13
N HIS A 57 -11.71 21.18 -16.50
CA HIS A 57 -10.93 22.34 -16.07
C HIS A 57 -10.44 23.18 -17.24
N MET A 58 -9.94 22.54 -18.30
CA MET A 58 -9.45 23.22 -19.50
C MET A 58 -10.56 24.03 -20.17
N LEU A 59 -11.77 23.47 -20.31
CA LEU A 59 -12.91 24.19 -20.87
C LEU A 59 -13.36 25.37 -19.99
N TRP A 60 -13.36 25.18 -18.67
CA TRP A 60 -13.68 26.25 -17.73
C TRP A 60 -12.68 27.40 -17.78
N GLU A 61 -11.38 27.08 -17.88
CA GLU A 61 -10.32 28.07 -17.95
C GLU A 61 -10.31 28.83 -19.28
N VAL A 62 -10.66 28.17 -20.40
CA VAL A 62 -10.76 28.81 -21.72
C VAL A 62 -12.01 29.69 -21.86
N PHE A 63 -13.12 29.33 -21.22
CA PHE A 63 -14.37 30.11 -21.29
C PHE A 63 -14.42 31.26 -20.26
N LYS A 64 -13.48 31.29 -19.31
CA LYS A 64 -13.29 32.37 -18.35
C LYS A 64 -12.49 33.52 -18.97
#